data_AF-A0A813XM34-F1
#
_entry.id   AF-A0A813XM34-F1
#
_cell.length_a   1.000
_cell.length_b   1.000
_cell.length_c   1.000
_cell.angle_alpha   90.00
_cell.angle_beta   90.00
_cell.angle_gamma   90.00
#
_symmetry.space_group_name_H-M   'P 1'
#
loop_
_entity.id
_entity.type
_entity.pdbx_description
1 polymer ?
#
loop_
_entity_poly.entity_id
_entity_poly.type
_entity_poly.pdbx_seq_one_letter_code
_entity_poly.pdbx_strand_id
1 'polypeptide(L)'
;MADKNIEILNEIINQITLYVPLLIIISGTIGSLCNVITFTSRQLRFSSCAFYFLCSTIFDLLYLLFGGITRLMIDHFSNMLLNRSVLLFHL
;
A
#
# COMPACT_ATOMS: atom_id res chain seq x y z
N MET A 1 -3.66 5.22 -34.53
CA MET A 1 -3.49 3.84 -34.02
C MET A 1 -2.54 3.81 -32.81
N ALA A 2 -1.47 4.62 -32.81
CA ALA A 2 -0.63 4.82 -31.64
C ALA A 2 -1.39 5.42 -30.44
N ASP A 3 -2.30 6.36 -30.68
CA ASP A 3 -3.02 7.08 -29.60
C ASP A 3 -3.92 6.16 -28.77
N LYS A 4 -4.55 5.18 -29.42
CA LYS A 4 -5.41 4.19 -28.76
C LYS A 4 -4.62 3.24 -27.85
N ASN A 5 -3.35 2.98 -28.18
CA ASN A 5 -2.47 2.17 -27.34
C ASN A 5 -2.01 2.95 -26.10
N ILE A 6 -1.80 4.26 -26.23
CA ILE A 6 -1.46 5.15 -25.10
C ILE A 6 -2.64 5.23 -24.13
N GLU A 7 -3.87 5.36 -24.63
CA GLU A 7 -5.07 5.35 -23.79
C GLU A 7 -5.23 4.05 -22.99
N ILE A 8 -5.08 2.89 -23.64
CA ILE A 8 -5.17 1.59 -22.98
C ILE A 8 -4.06 1.43 -21.92
N LEU A 9 -2.85 1.90 -22.21
CA LEU A 9 -1.74 1.85 -21.25
C LEU A 9 -2.04 2.70 -20.01
N ASN A 10 -2.58 3.90 -20.19
CA ASN A 10 -2.94 4.78 -19.09
C ASN A 10 -4.06 4.19 -18.23
N GLU A 11 -5.04 3.55 -18.85
CA GLU A 11 -6.12 2.86 -18.13
C GLU A 11 -5.55 1.72 -17.25
N ILE A 12 -4.64 0.91 -17.80
CA ILE A 12 -3.97 -0.18 -17.07
C ILE A 12 -3.12 0.37 -15.92
N ILE A 13 -2.35 1.43 -16.16
CA ILE A 13 -1.52 2.07 -15.12
C ILE A 13 -2.40 2.58 -13.97
N ASN A 14 -3.55 3.17 -14.29
CA ASN A 14 -4.49 3.69 -13.30
C ASN A 14 -5.05 2.55 -12.43
N GLN A 15 -5.49 1.47 -13.07
CA GLN A 15 -5.99 0.26 -12.38
C GLN A 15 -4.91 -0.34 -11.45
N ILE A 16 -3.68 -0.51 -11.96
CA ILE A 16 -2.56 -1.03 -11.16
C ILE A 16 -2.26 -0.13 -9.97
N THR A 17 -2.28 1.18 -10.16
CA THR A 17 -1.97 2.16 -9.12
C THR A 17 -2.98 2.13 -7.97
N LEU A 18 -4.25 1.77 -8.24
CA LEU A 18 -5.29 1.58 -7.22
C LEU A 18 -5.24 0.21 -6.52
N TYR A 19 -5.14 -0.87 -7.30
CA TYR A 19 -5.28 -2.23 -6.75
C TYR A 19 -4.01 -2.78 -6.10
N VAL A 20 -2.83 -2.46 -6.62
CA VAL A 20 -1.56 -2.99 -6.08
C VAL A 20 -1.30 -2.54 -4.64
N PRO A 21 -1.46 -1.24 -4.26
CA PRO A 21 -1.29 -0.81 -2.89
C PRO A 21 -2.27 -1.50 -1.93
N LEU A 22 -3.53 -1.68 -2.35
CA LEU A 22 -4.55 -2.39 -1.56
C LEU A 22 -4.15 -3.84 -1.27
N LEU A 23 -3.68 -4.56 -2.29
CA LEU A 23 -3.21 -5.94 -2.12
C LEU A 23 -1.99 -6.02 -1.21
N ILE A 24 -1.02 -5.12 -1.40
CA ILE A 24 0.17 -5.02 -0.53
C ILE A 24 -0.24 -4.76 0.92
N ILE A 25 -1.23 -3.89 1.15
CA ILE A 25 -1.74 -3.60 2.49
C ILE A 25 -2.34 -4.85 3.14
N ILE A 26 -3.18 -5.59 2.42
CA ILE A 26 -3.82 -6.81 2.93
C ILE A 26 -2.79 -7.90 3.18
N SER A 27 -1.91 -8.19 2.22
CA SER A 27 -0.89 -9.24 2.39
C SER A 27 0.14 -8.89 3.47
N GLY A 28 0.55 -7.61 3.53
CA GLY A 28 1.53 -7.12 4.50
C GLY A 28 0.99 -7.13 5.93
N THR A 29 -0.28 -6.75 6.13
CA THR A 29 -0.93 -6.85 7.44
C THR A 29 -1.06 -8.29 7.90
N ILE A 30 -1.51 -9.22 7.04
CA ILE A 30 -1.61 -10.65 7.38
C ILE A 30 -0.24 -11.23 7.74
N GLY A 31 0.78 -10.96 6.92
CA GLY A 31 2.15 -11.43 7.18
C GLY A 31 2.71 -10.90 8.50
N SER A 32 2.47 -9.62 8.79
CA SER A 32 2.87 -9.01 10.06
C SER A 32 2.16 -9.63 11.26
N LEU A 33 0.87 -9.93 11.13
CA LEU A 33 0.07 -10.57 12.17
C LEU A 33 0.57 -11.98 12.46
N CYS A 34 0.85 -12.76 11.41
CA CYS A 34 1.43 -14.10 11.52
C CYS A 34 2.80 -14.07 12.21
N ASN A 35 3.65 -13.08 11.90
CA ASN A 35 4.93 -12.91 12.57
C ASN A 35 4.75 -12.61 14.07
N VAL A 36 3.86 -11.66 14.43
CA VAL A 36 3.57 -11.33 15.83
C VAL A 36 3.03 -12.53 16.60
N ILE A 37 2.13 -13.32 15.99
CA ILE A 37 1.57 -14.55 16.60
C ILE A 37 2.67 -15.59 16.81
N THR A 38 3.53 -15.80 15.81
CA THR A 38 4.65 -16.74 15.88
C THR A 38 5.63 -16.37 16.99
N PHE A 39 5.98 -15.08 17.12
CA PHE A 39 6.89 -14.61 18.17
C PHE A 39 6.26 -14.47 19.56
N THR A 40 4.93 -14.43 19.65
CA THR A 40 4.22 -14.48 20.94
C THR A 40 4.39 -15.85 21.62
N SER A 41 4.62 -16.91 20.85
CA SER A 41 4.86 -18.26 21.35
C SER A 41 6.09 -18.32 22.28
N ARG A 42 5.88 -18.89 23.47
CA ARG A 42 6.83 -18.91 24.61
C ARG A 42 8.19 -19.54 24.28
N GLN A 43 8.26 -20.37 23.23
CA GLN A 43 9.47 -21.08 22.82
C GLN A 43 10.52 -20.20 22.12
N LEU A 44 10.14 -19.11 21.45
CA LEU A 44 11.09 -18.30 20.67
C LEU A 44 11.69 -17.10 21.42
N ARG A 45 11.16 -16.73 22.60
CA ARG A 45 11.66 -15.59 23.39
C ARG A 45 13.08 -15.75 23.93
N PHE A 46 13.65 -16.96 23.84
CA PHE A 46 15.00 -17.26 24.31
C PHE A 46 16.10 -16.93 23.29
N SER A 47 15.75 -16.60 22.04
CA SER A 47 16.72 -16.30 20.99
C SER A 47 16.72 -14.81 20.67
N SER A 48 17.90 -14.17 20.72
CA SER A 48 18.09 -12.77 20.32
C SER A 48 17.65 -12.50 18.87
N CYS A 49 17.68 -13.52 18.01
CA CYS A 49 17.25 -13.43 16.61
C CYS A 49 15.73 -13.16 16.48
N ALA A 50 14.92 -13.71 17.39
CA ALA A 50 13.48 -13.50 17.40
C ALA A 50 13.11 -12.03 17.65
N PHE A 51 13.89 -11.34 18.48
CA PHE A 51 13.68 -9.91 18.77
C PHE A 51 13.95 -9.04 17.54
N TYR A 52 15.01 -9.32 16.78
CA TYR A 52 15.31 -8.60 15.53
C TYR A 52 14.21 -8.78 14.48
N PHE A 53 13.69 -9.99 14.32
CA PHE A 53 12.56 -10.23 13.41
C PHE A 53 11.29 -9.52 13.87
N LEU A 54 11.04 -9.44 15.19
CA LEU A 54 9.90 -8.71 15.74
C LEU A 54 10.02 -7.21 15.44
N CYS A 55 11.20 -6.61 15.65
CA CYS A 55 11.48 -5.23 15.28
C CYS A 55 11.31 -5.01 13.78
N SER A 56 11.85 -5.89 12.92
CA SER A 56 11.66 -5.79 11.46
C SER A 56 10.18 -5.82 11.08
N THR A 57 9.40 -6.70 11.70
CA THR A 57 7.96 -6.81 11.45
C THR A 57 7.22 -5.53 11.86
N ILE A 58 7.61 -4.90 12.98
CA ILE A 58 7.05 -3.62 13.43
C ILE A 58 7.40 -2.50 12.44
N PHE A 59 8.63 -2.45 11.94
CA PHE A 59 9.04 -1.48 10.93
C PHE A 59 8.31 -1.69 9.60
N ASP A 60 8.11 -2.93 9.18
CA ASP A 60 7.29 -3.25 8.00
C ASP A 60 5.84 -2.78 8.21
N LEU A 61 5.27 -3.00 9.39
CA LEU A 61 3.92 -2.51 9.74
C LEU A 61 3.82 -0.99 9.70
N LEU A 62 4.82 -0.29 10.25
CA LEU A 62 4.89 1.18 10.21
C LEU A 62 5.06 1.68 8.78
N TYR A 63 5.93 1.05 7.98
CA TYR A 63 6.13 1.40 6.59
C TYR A 63 4.86 1.19 5.77
N LEU A 64 4.15 0.09 6.01
CA LEU A 64 2.85 -0.17 5.39
C LEU A 64 1.80 0.86 5.80
N LEU A 65 1.73 1.21 7.09
CA LEU A 65 0.75 2.15 7.60
C LEU A 65 1.02 3.56 7.04
N PHE A 66 2.24 4.07 7.19
CA PHE A 66 2.58 5.42 6.72
C PHE A 66 2.67 5.47 5.19
N GLY A 67 3.41 4.58 4.56
CA GLY A 67 3.56 4.54 3.10
C GLY A 67 2.24 4.26 2.38
N GLY A 68 1.43 3.33 2.90
CA GLY A 68 0.11 3.01 2.37
C GLY A 68 -0.89 4.16 2.52
N ILE A 69 -0.99 4.76 3.72
CA ILE A 69 -1.90 5.89 3.96
C ILE A 69 -1.47 7.11 3.14
N THR A 70 -0.19 7.47 3.12
CA THR A 70 0.29 8.62 2.33
C THR A 70 0.00 8.42 0.84
N ARG A 71 0.18 7.19 0.32
CA ARG A 71 -0.13 6.89 -1.08
C ARG A 71 -1.63 6.96 -1.38
N LEU A 72 -2.48 6.45 -0.49
CA LEU A 72 -3.93 6.59 -0.59
C LEU A 72 -4.37 8.06 -0.53
N MET A 73 -3.78 8.86 0.34
CA MET A 73 -4.07 10.29 0.43
C MET A 73 -3.67 11.05 -0.84
N ILE A 74 -2.50 10.76 -1.40
CA ILE A 74 -2.04 11.38 -2.66
C ILE A 74 -2.98 11.02 -3.80
N ASP A 75 -3.37 9.74 -3.91
CA ASP A 75 -4.28 9.28 -4.95
C ASP A 75 -5.65 9.94 -4.84
N HIS A 76 -6.22 9.98 -3.63
CA HIS A 76 -7.52 10.60 -3.38
C HIS A 76 -7.52 12.12 -3.61
N PHE A 77 -6.40 12.80 -3.31
CA PHE A 77 -6.23 14.23 -3.56
C PHE A 77 -6.05 14.53 -5.06
N SER A 78 -5.29 13.69 -5.77
CA SER A 78 -5.10 13.78 -7.22
C SER A 78 -6.44 13.62 -7.96
N ASN A 79 -7.24 12.62 -7.58
CA ASN A 79 -8.56 12.37 -8.15
C ASN A 79 -9.55 13.52 -7.87
N MET A 80 -9.48 14.14 -6.68
CA MET A 80 -10.31 15.30 -6.33
C MET A 80 -9.95 16.54 -7.16
N LEU A 81 -8.65 16.79 -7.41
CA LEU A 81 -8.18 17.89 -8.23
C LEU A 81 -8.60 17.74 -9.69
N LEU A 82 -8.45 16.54 -10.26
CA LEU A 82 -8.92 16.22 -11.61
C LEU A 82 -10.43 16.47 -11.74
N ASN A 83 -11.23 15.96 -10.81
CA ASN A 83 -12.69 16.13 -10.87
C ASN A 83 -13.12 17.61 -10.73
N ARG A 84 -12.43 18.41 -9.92
CA ARG A 84 -12.70 19.86 -9.81
C ARG A 84 -12.27 20.64 -11.06
N SER A 85 -11.16 20.26 -11.69
CA SER A 85 -10.70 20.92 -12.91
C SER A 85 -11.64 20.72 -14.10
N VAL A 86 -12.26 19.54 -14.23
CA VAL A 86 -13.28 19.25 -15.25
C VAL A 86 -14.55 20.08 -15.03
N LEU A 87 -15.00 20.22 -13.78
CA LEU A 87 -16.18 21.03 -13.45
C LEU A 87 -15.97 22.52 -13.71
N LEU A 88 -14.76 23.05 -13.47
CA LEU A 88 -14.43 24.46 -13.75
C LEU A 88 -14.29 24.78 -15.23
N PHE A 89 -13.95 23.80 -16.08
CA PHE A 89 -13.84 24.01 -17.53
C PHE A 89 -15.19 24.00 -18.25
N HIS A 90 -16.26 23.53 -17.58
CA HIS A 90 -17.60 23.40 -18.13
C HIS A 90 -18.57 24.51 -17.68
N LEU A 91 -18.04 25.58 -17.06
CA LEU A 91 -18.76 26.75 -16.54
C LEU A 91 -18.15 28.03 -17.12
#